data_AF-A0A8T5SY78-F1
#
_entry.id   AF-A0A8T5SY78-F1
#
_cell.length_a   1.000
_cell.length_b   1.000
_cell.length_c   1.000
_cell.angle_alpha   90.00
_cell.angle_beta   90.00
_cell.angle_gamma   90.00
#
_symmetry.space_group_name_H-M   'P 1'
#
loop_
_entity.id
_entity.type
_entity.pdbx_description
1 polymer ?
#
loop_
_entity_poly.entity_id
_entity_poly.type
_entity_poly.pdbx_seq_one_letter_code
_entity_poly.pdbx_strand_id
1 'polypeptide(L)'
;MVQKEARRKIEYECNNCRKTRILFILQSLHKDVDQKGYVEYVDVHQCLEDRLNANILYVDKSLVVRSQVPVRVGDDLSTQQISSLQIPVPKKVDLKETRITPTKEFKHKNLKGLRIADKLRQSQYVLEKKGDGNNIDVESELSFIELEAIVSKNVDENISEDWFKVLISILEAIVLLDEEMLAYMITYLDPKLNTAPTGDSIIEIDMILHAKSSFPVSSLKSYATFRRQWPDFSKDYGKQNFELYEKLLTYCIGNQHKTLLDVYFKAEDSIEFNDFIDRIEDLSMLGLINIQKTEFFTVQED
;
A
#
# COMPACT_ATOMS: atom_id res chain seq x y z
N MET A 1 -20.98 -23.82 -15.60
CA MET A 1 -19.73 -24.59 -15.80
C MET A 1 -18.63 -23.60 -16.12
N VAL A 2 -17.81 -23.24 -15.12
CA VAL A 2 -16.66 -22.34 -15.33
C VAL A 2 -15.55 -23.17 -15.98
N GLN A 3 -15.09 -22.78 -17.16
CA GLN A 3 -13.94 -23.41 -17.79
C GLN A 3 -12.72 -23.17 -16.88
N LYS A 4 -12.12 -24.24 -16.36
CA LYS A 4 -10.85 -24.16 -15.61
C LYS A 4 -9.80 -23.54 -16.52
N GLU A 5 -9.38 -22.31 -16.23
CA GLU A 5 -8.31 -21.65 -16.95
C GLU A 5 -7.03 -22.49 -16.87
N ALA A 6 -6.38 -22.71 -18.02
CA ALA A 6 -5.16 -23.48 -18.10
C ALA A 6 -4.04 -22.77 -17.30
N ARG A 7 -3.36 -23.52 -16.43
CA ARG A 7 -2.22 -23.04 -15.62
C ARG A 7 -0.92 -23.63 -16.13
N ARG A 8 0.14 -22.82 -16.15
CA ARG A 8 1.52 -23.26 -16.44
C ARG A 8 2.24 -23.53 -15.13
N LYS A 9 2.95 -24.65 -15.07
CA LYS A 9 3.75 -25.07 -13.91
C LYS A 9 5.20 -24.68 -14.14
N ILE A 10 5.80 -23.97 -13.19
CA ILE A 10 7.24 -23.69 -13.12
C ILE A 10 7.77 -24.42 -11.90
N GLU A 11 8.73 -25.31 -12.10
CA GLU A 11 9.35 -26.08 -11.02
C GLU A 11 10.82 -25.72 -10.90
N TYR A 12 11.29 -25.51 -9.67
CA TYR A 12 12.66 -25.12 -9.43
C TYR A 12 13.14 -25.52 -8.04
N GLU A 13 14.45 -25.68 -7.84
CA GLU A 13 15.04 -25.89 -6.53
C GLU A 13 15.51 -24.55 -5.96
N CYS A 14 15.02 -24.15 -4.80
CA CYS A 14 15.45 -22.90 -4.16
C CYS A 14 16.94 -22.96 -3.79
N ASN A 15 17.74 -22.03 -4.31
CA ASN A 15 19.18 -21.96 -4.05
C ASN A 15 19.53 -21.79 -2.57
N ASN A 16 18.61 -21.20 -1.78
CA ASN A 16 18.81 -20.96 -0.35
C ASN A 16 18.45 -22.18 0.49
N CYS A 17 17.18 -22.62 0.47
CA CYS A 17 16.72 -23.73 1.33
C CYS A 17 16.89 -25.13 0.72
N ARG A 18 17.32 -25.24 -0.55
CA ARG A 18 17.48 -26.50 -1.28
C ARG A 18 16.21 -27.35 -1.41
N LYS A 19 15.05 -26.77 -1.15
CA LYS A 19 13.75 -27.42 -1.35
C LYS A 19 13.24 -27.15 -2.76
N THR A 20 12.68 -28.17 -3.39
CA THR A 20 11.94 -28.03 -4.65
C THR A 20 10.65 -27.25 -4.41
N ARG A 21 10.39 -26.28 -5.27
CA ARG A 21 9.25 -25.37 -5.24
C ARG A 21 8.52 -25.44 -6.57
N ILE A 22 7.22 -25.18 -6.52
CA ILE A 22 6.35 -25.20 -7.69
C ILE A 22 5.55 -23.90 -7.70
N LEU A 23 5.74 -23.09 -8.74
CA LEU A 23 4.89 -21.95 -9.06
C LEU A 23 3.85 -22.36 -10.11
N PHE A 24 2.58 -22.01 -9.85
CA PHE A 24 1.52 -22.14 -10.85
C PHE A 24 1.16 -20.75 -11.35
N ILE A 25 1.37 -20.51 -12.65
CA ILE A 25 1.07 -19.24 -13.30
C ILE A 25 -0.19 -19.41 -14.16
N LEU A 26 -1.17 -18.52 -13.99
CA LEU A 26 -2.31 -18.44 -14.90
C LEU A 26 -1.82 -18.09 -16.30
N GLN A 27 -2.38 -18.73 -17.34
CA GLN A 27 -1.94 -18.44 -18.71
C GLN A 27 -2.17 -16.98 -19.11
N SER A 28 -3.13 -16.29 -18.50
CA SER A 28 -3.36 -14.84 -18.64
C SER A 28 -2.26 -13.96 -18.03
N LEU A 29 -1.52 -14.47 -17.04
CA LEU A 29 -0.42 -13.78 -16.36
C LEU A 29 0.95 -14.15 -16.92
N HIS A 30 1.02 -15.19 -17.76
CA HIS A 30 2.25 -15.53 -18.46
C HIS A 30 2.51 -14.50 -19.55
N LYS A 31 3.54 -13.68 -19.34
CA LYS A 31 4.05 -12.80 -20.39
C LYS A 31 4.94 -13.60 -21.32
N ASP A 32 4.90 -13.25 -22.60
CA ASP A 32 5.93 -13.69 -23.52
C ASP A 32 7.29 -13.22 -23.02
N VAL A 33 8.27 -14.05 -23.29
CA VAL A 33 9.66 -13.83 -22.94
C VAL A 33 10.15 -12.51 -23.54
N ASP A 34 10.84 -11.71 -22.73
CA ASP A 34 11.34 -10.40 -23.15
C ASP A 34 12.49 -10.51 -24.18
N GLN A 35 13.01 -9.36 -24.63
CA GLN A 35 14.15 -9.33 -25.56
C GLN A 35 15.42 -10.01 -25.02
N LYS A 36 15.51 -10.28 -23.71
CA LYS A 36 16.64 -10.94 -23.06
C LYS A 36 16.49 -12.46 -23.00
N GLY A 37 15.32 -13.00 -23.31
CA GLY A 37 15.09 -14.44 -23.32
C GLY A 37 14.50 -15.01 -22.03
N TYR A 38 14.06 -14.17 -21.09
CA TYR A 38 13.38 -14.62 -19.85
C TYR A 38 12.12 -13.81 -19.51
N VAL A 39 11.32 -14.29 -18.57
CA VAL A 39 10.22 -13.62 -17.88
C VAL A 39 10.45 -13.72 -16.37
N GLU A 40 10.15 -12.67 -15.64
CA GLU A 40 10.39 -12.57 -14.21
C GLU A 40 9.15 -13.00 -13.41
N TYR A 41 9.37 -13.86 -12.41
CA TYR A 41 8.38 -14.22 -11.41
C TYR A 41 8.95 -14.03 -10.01
N VAL A 42 8.11 -13.73 -9.04
CA VAL A 42 8.53 -13.65 -7.63
C VAL A 42 7.92 -14.82 -6.87
N ASP A 43 8.75 -15.57 -6.16
CA ASP A 43 8.32 -16.61 -5.23
C ASP A 43 8.63 -16.18 -3.80
N VAL A 44 7.59 -16.10 -2.97
CA VAL A 44 7.71 -15.78 -1.54
C VAL A 44 7.41 -17.03 -0.74
N HIS A 45 8.39 -17.52 0.03
CA HIS A 45 8.22 -18.73 0.83
C HIS A 45 9.06 -18.71 2.10
N GLN A 46 8.64 -19.50 3.08
CA GLN A 46 9.44 -19.80 4.27
C GLN A 46 10.69 -20.60 3.88
N CYS A 47 11.85 -20.03 4.17
CA CYS A 47 13.16 -20.51 3.74
C CYS A 47 13.94 -21.13 4.91
N LEU A 48 15.26 -20.97 4.96
CA LEU A 48 16.08 -21.38 6.10
C LEU A 48 15.60 -20.67 7.38
N GLU A 49 15.54 -21.41 8.49
CA GLU A 49 15.13 -20.91 9.82
C GLU A 49 13.69 -20.35 9.91
N ASP A 50 12.77 -20.84 9.07
CA ASP A 50 11.37 -20.38 8.99
C ASP A 50 11.20 -18.88 8.65
N ARG A 51 12.29 -18.22 8.23
CA ARG A 51 12.24 -16.83 7.78
C ARG A 51 11.56 -16.73 6.42
N LEU A 52 10.70 -15.73 6.26
CA LEU A 52 10.08 -15.42 4.98
C LEU A 52 11.15 -14.87 4.05
N ASN A 53 11.25 -15.44 2.85
CA ASN A 53 12.21 -15.02 1.84
C ASN A 53 11.49 -14.84 0.51
N ALA A 54 11.90 -13.85 -0.27
CA ALA A 54 11.40 -13.63 -1.61
C ALA A 54 12.54 -13.88 -2.62
N ASN A 55 12.26 -14.65 -3.66
CA ASN A 55 13.19 -14.90 -4.75
C ASN A 55 12.60 -14.36 -6.05
N ILE A 56 13.37 -13.56 -6.78
CA ILE A 56 13.07 -13.24 -8.18
C ILE A 56 13.62 -14.39 -9.03
N LEU A 57 12.74 -15.00 -9.82
CA LEU A 57 13.00 -16.12 -10.71
C LEU A 57 13.02 -15.62 -12.15
N TYR A 58 14.12 -15.90 -12.86
CA TYR A 58 14.23 -15.62 -14.29
C TYR A 58 13.92 -16.90 -15.06
N VAL A 59 12.77 -16.90 -15.74
CA VAL A 59 12.19 -18.11 -16.34
C VAL A 59 12.19 -17.99 -17.85
N ASP A 60 12.69 -19.00 -18.54
CA ASP A 60 12.73 -18.97 -20.01
C ASP A 60 11.41 -19.43 -20.66
N LYS A 61 11.38 -19.42 -21.99
CA LYS A 61 10.23 -19.87 -22.80
C LYS A 61 9.83 -21.33 -22.58
N SER A 62 10.72 -22.15 -22.03
CA SER A 62 10.50 -23.56 -21.71
C SER A 62 10.06 -23.76 -20.25
N LEU A 63 9.75 -22.66 -19.53
CA LEU A 63 9.36 -22.65 -18.12
C LEU A 63 10.46 -23.14 -17.17
N VAL A 64 11.72 -23.04 -17.60
CA VAL A 64 12.88 -23.41 -16.79
C VAL A 64 13.43 -22.17 -16.09
N VAL A 65 13.59 -22.25 -14.77
CA VAL A 65 14.26 -21.21 -13.97
C VAL A 65 15.76 -21.24 -14.29
N ARG A 66 16.25 -20.18 -14.91
CA ARG A 66 17.68 -20.02 -15.28
C ARG A 66 18.49 -19.32 -14.20
N SER A 67 17.84 -18.47 -13.41
CA SER A 67 18.48 -17.76 -12.31
C SER A 67 17.46 -17.49 -11.20
N GLN A 68 17.98 -17.41 -9.97
CA GLN A 68 17.23 -17.08 -8.77
C GLN A 68 18.02 -16.01 -8.01
N VAL A 69 17.40 -14.86 -7.78
CA VAL A 69 18.00 -13.78 -7.02
C VAL A 69 17.24 -13.65 -5.71
N PRO A 70 17.85 -13.96 -4.56
CA PRO A 70 17.21 -13.74 -3.28
C PRO A 70 17.12 -12.25 -3.02
N VAL A 71 15.91 -11.79 -2.71
CA VAL A 71 15.67 -10.48 -2.12
C VAL A 71 16.06 -10.63 -0.66
N ARG A 72 17.29 -10.25 -0.31
CA ARG A 72 17.77 -10.32 1.07
C ARG A 72 16.93 -9.37 1.92
N VAL A 73 16.08 -9.93 2.77
CA VAL A 73 15.51 -9.23 3.93
C VAL A 73 16.42 -9.61 5.11
N GLY A 74 17.34 -8.73 5.51
CA GLY A 74 18.31 -9.00 6.57
C GLY A 74 18.71 -7.73 7.30
N ASP A 75 18.60 -7.79 8.63
CA ASP A 75 18.50 -6.69 9.59
C ASP A 75 19.74 -5.77 9.78
N ASP A 76 20.78 -5.83 8.93
CA ASP A 76 22.06 -5.14 9.20
C ASP A 76 22.80 -4.67 7.92
N LEU A 77 22.10 -4.10 6.94
CA LEU A 77 22.75 -3.41 5.83
C LEU A 77 22.51 -1.92 5.91
N SER A 78 23.58 -1.12 6.02
CA SER A 78 23.46 0.33 5.90
C SER A 78 23.14 0.72 4.45
N THR A 79 22.45 1.84 4.26
CA THR A 79 21.98 2.37 2.97
C THR A 79 23.08 2.43 1.88
N GLN A 80 24.35 2.62 2.28
CA GLN A 80 25.51 2.64 1.38
C GLN A 80 25.92 1.25 0.85
N GLN A 81 25.56 0.17 1.55
CA GLN A 81 25.85 -1.20 1.13
C GLN A 81 24.76 -1.75 0.22
N ILE A 82 23.50 -1.35 0.41
CA ILE A 82 22.37 -1.69 -0.47
C ILE A 82 22.58 -1.10 -1.87
N SER A 83 23.00 0.17 -1.94
CA SER A 83 23.34 0.86 -3.19
C SER A 83 24.60 0.31 -3.90
N SER A 84 25.44 -0.46 -3.19
CA SER A 84 26.62 -1.13 -3.76
C SER A 84 26.31 -2.50 -4.40
N LEU A 85 25.15 -3.07 -4.09
CA LEU A 85 24.64 -4.21 -4.84
C LEU A 85 24.31 -3.66 -6.24
N GLN A 86 24.98 -4.19 -7.28
CA GLN A 86 24.69 -3.88 -8.68
C GLN A 86 23.32 -4.46 -9.10
N ILE A 87 22.28 -4.26 -8.29
CA ILE A 87 20.90 -4.41 -8.69
C ILE A 87 20.75 -3.44 -9.86
N PRO A 88 20.43 -3.91 -11.08
CA PRO A 88 20.28 -3.03 -12.21
C PRO A 88 19.10 -2.10 -11.92
N VAL A 89 19.42 -0.89 -11.46
CA VAL A 89 18.46 0.21 -11.38
C VAL A 89 17.91 0.37 -12.80
N PRO A 90 16.58 0.41 -12.99
CA PRO A 90 15.99 0.59 -14.30
C PRO A 90 16.71 1.74 -15.03
N LYS A 91 17.41 1.43 -16.13
CA LYS A 91 18.11 2.44 -16.95
C LYS A 91 17.12 3.53 -17.29
N LYS A 92 17.45 4.81 -17.00
CA LYS A 92 16.67 6.03 -17.31
C LYS A 92 15.39 5.70 -18.07
N VAL A 93 14.40 5.27 -17.31
CA VAL A 93 13.09 4.95 -17.85
C VAL A 93 12.42 6.30 -18.02
N ASP A 94 11.96 6.61 -19.22
CA ASP A 94 11.06 7.75 -19.40
C ASP A 94 9.81 7.45 -18.56
N LEU A 95 9.76 8.02 -17.36
CA LEU A 95 8.68 7.78 -16.42
C LEU A 95 7.39 8.35 -17.01
N LYS A 96 6.36 7.51 -17.09
CA LYS A 96 5.05 7.96 -17.51
C LYS A 96 4.52 8.97 -16.49
N GLU A 97 4.32 10.21 -16.92
CA GLU A 97 3.76 11.23 -16.04
C GLU A 97 2.23 11.07 -15.91
N THR A 98 1.79 10.96 -14.66
CA THR A 98 0.38 11.00 -14.26
C THR A 98 0.19 12.22 -13.35
N ARG A 99 -0.81 13.04 -13.64
CA ARG A 99 -1.15 14.19 -12.79
C ARG A 99 -2.07 13.78 -11.65
N ILE A 100 -1.69 14.09 -10.43
CA ILE A 100 -2.55 13.93 -9.26
C ILE A 100 -3.59 15.05 -9.32
N THR A 101 -4.86 14.67 -9.50
CA THR A 101 -5.99 15.61 -9.52
C THR A 101 -6.51 15.75 -8.09
N PRO A 102 -6.35 16.89 -7.41
CA PRO A 102 -6.75 17.00 -6.01
C PRO A 102 -8.27 16.89 -5.82
N THR A 103 -8.68 16.37 -4.65
CA THR A 103 -10.08 16.43 -4.25
C THR A 103 -10.50 17.88 -3.97
N LYS A 104 -11.81 18.14 -3.93
CA LYS A 104 -12.35 19.48 -3.65
C LYS A 104 -11.92 20.03 -2.28
N GLU A 105 -11.58 19.14 -1.36
CA GLU A 105 -11.18 19.46 0.02
C GLU A 105 -9.70 19.85 0.13
N PHE A 106 -8.87 19.59 -0.89
CA PHE A 106 -7.45 19.92 -0.86
C PHE A 106 -7.23 21.43 -0.95
N LYS A 107 -6.65 22.04 0.09
CA LYS A 107 -6.53 23.51 0.21
C LYS A 107 -5.16 24.05 -0.18
N HIS A 108 -4.20 23.20 -0.52
CA HIS A 108 -2.79 23.57 -0.71
C HIS A 108 -2.26 24.42 0.47
N LYS A 109 -2.66 24.14 1.71
CA LYS A 109 -2.31 25.02 2.84
C LYS A 109 -0.84 24.85 3.22
N ASN A 110 -0.41 23.60 3.35
CA ASN A 110 0.92 23.20 3.79
C ASN A 110 1.68 22.49 2.67
N LEU A 111 1.06 21.56 1.94
CA LEU A 111 1.62 20.93 0.75
C LEU A 111 1.32 21.78 -0.49
N LYS A 112 2.35 22.36 -1.11
CA LYS A 112 2.24 23.26 -2.27
C LYS A 112 2.46 22.55 -3.59
N GLY A 113 3.27 21.50 -3.61
CA GLY A 113 3.55 20.67 -4.79
C GLY A 113 4.19 19.36 -4.37
N LEU A 114 4.07 18.34 -5.21
CA LEU A 114 4.58 16.99 -4.94
C LEU A 114 4.94 16.32 -6.25
N ARG A 115 6.11 15.67 -6.30
CA ARG A 115 6.54 14.78 -7.38
C ARG A 115 6.94 13.46 -6.74
N ILE A 116 6.32 12.37 -7.15
CA ILE A 116 6.69 11.01 -6.73
C ILE A 116 7.20 10.29 -7.97
N ALA A 117 8.49 10.00 -8.04
CA ALA A 117 9.07 9.20 -9.11
C ALA A 117 9.12 7.74 -8.66
N ASP A 118 8.35 6.89 -9.32
CA ASP A 118 8.23 5.47 -9.00
C ASP A 118 8.87 4.62 -10.09
N LYS A 119 10.08 4.15 -9.81
CA LYS A 119 10.89 3.35 -10.73
C LYS A 119 10.38 1.90 -10.84
N LEU A 120 9.65 1.38 -9.83
CA LEU A 120 9.05 0.04 -9.87
C LEU A 120 7.91 -0.01 -10.87
N ARG A 121 7.05 1.01 -10.85
CA ARG A 121 5.86 1.11 -11.71
C ARG A 121 6.11 1.89 -12.99
N GLN A 122 7.34 2.41 -13.17
CA GLN A 122 7.77 3.22 -14.32
C GLN A 122 6.90 4.46 -14.54
N SER A 123 6.47 5.07 -13.44
CA SER A 123 5.55 6.20 -13.44
C SER A 123 6.10 7.34 -12.61
N GLN A 124 5.68 8.56 -12.90
CA GLN A 124 5.87 9.70 -12.01
C GLN A 124 4.52 10.36 -11.76
N TYR A 125 4.25 10.68 -10.51
CA TYR A 125 3.01 11.29 -10.08
C TYR A 125 3.26 12.73 -9.67
N VAL A 126 2.56 13.67 -10.30
CA VAL A 126 2.82 15.10 -10.14
C VAL A 126 1.58 15.82 -9.64
N LEU A 127 1.69 16.44 -8.47
CA LEU A 127 0.81 17.50 -8.00
C LEU A 127 1.43 18.85 -8.40
N GLU A 128 0.70 19.61 -9.22
CA GLU A 128 1.18 20.91 -9.69
C GLU A 128 1.50 21.87 -8.53
N LYS A 129 2.67 22.52 -8.63
CA LYS A 129 3.10 23.55 -7.68
C LYS A 129 2.12 24.72 -7.67
N LYS A 130 1.58 25.04 -6.48
CA LYS A 130 0.84 26.27 -6.21
C LYS A 130 1.45 27.06 -5.05
N GLY A 131 2.23 28.08 -5.40
CA GLY A 131 2.90 28.95 -4.44
C GLY A 131 4.30 28.47 -4.05
N ASP A 132 4.99 29.27 -3.25
CA ASP A 132 6.37 29.00 -2.84
C ASP A 132 6.45 28.33 -1.47
N GLY A 133 7.58 27.66 -1.24
CA GLY A 133 7.83 26.85 -0.06
C GLY A 133 9.27 26.37 0.01
N ASN A 134 9.57 25.59 1.03
CA ASN A 134 10.84 24.87 1.17
C ASN A 134 10.74 23.58 0.33
N ASN A 135 11.85 23.21 -0.31
CA ASN A 135 11.93 21.96 -1.05
C ASN A 135 12.43 20.85 -0.13
N ILE A 136 11.75 19.71 -0.16
CA ILE A 136 12.13 18.54 0.61
C ILE A 136 12.23 17.37 -0.36
N ASP A 137 13.40 16.78 -0.42
CA ASP A 137 13.71 15.66 -1.28
C ASP A 137 14.02 14.45 -0.40
N VAL A 138 13.30 13.36 -0.60
CA VAL A 138 13.51 12.09 0.10
C VAL A 138 13.53 10.94 -0.90
N GLU A 139 14.26 9.89 -0.54
CA GLU A 139 14.41 8.68 -1.35
C GLU A 139 14.14 7.46 -0.46
N SER A 140 13.44 6.47 -1.00
CA SER A 140 13.13 5.24 -0.27
C SER A 140 14.38 4.41 -0.02
N GLU A 141 14.31 3.47 0.92
CA GLU A 141 15.47 2.67 1.32
C GLU A 141 16.05 1.85 0.16
N LEU A 142 15.20 1.36 -0.74
CA LEU A 142 15.64 0.60 -1.93
C LEU A 142 15.87 1.50 -3.16
N SER A 143 15.83 2.83 -3.01
CA SER A 143 16.04 3.79 -4.09
C SER A 143 15.05 3.68 -5.26
N PHE A 144 13.90 3.03 -5.06
CA PHE A 144 12.91 2.85 -6.09
C PHE A 144 11.88 3.97 -6.17
N ILE A 145 11.61 4.62 -5.04
CA ILE A 145 10.70 5.76 -4.95
C ILE A 145 11.51 7.00 -4.57
N GLU A 146 11.45 8.03 -5.40
CA GLU A 146 11.97 9.36 -5.08
C GLU A 146 10.77 10.29 -4.88
N LEU A 147 10.83 11.17 -3.88
CA LEU A 147 9.78 12.13 -3.61
C LEU A 147 10.39 13.52 -3.43
N GLU A 148 9.90 14.47 -4.22
CA GLU A 148 10.23 15.89 -4.09
C GLU A 148 8.94 16.64 -3.72
N ALA A 149 8.95 17.37 -2.62
CA ALA A 149 7.81 18.10 -2.13
C ALA A 149 8.14 19.57 -1.89
N ILE A 150 7.19 20.44 -2.22
CA ILE A 150 7.26 21.86 -1.88
C ILE A 150 6.30 22.08 -0.73
N VAL A 151 6.83 22.43 0.44
CA VAL A 151 6.06 22.62 1.67
C VAL A 151 6.08 24.08 2.10
N SER A 152 4.95 24.57 2.62
CA SER A 152 4.82 25.93 3.14
C SER A 152 5.91 26.24 4.15
N LYS A 153 6.49 27.45 4.07
CA LYS A 153 7.57 27.92 4.96
C LYS A 153 7.23 27.93 6.46
N ASN A 154 5.95 27.81 6.80
CA ASN A 154 5.47 27.79 8.18
C ASN A 154 5.49 26.39 8.81
N VAL A 155 5.81 25.37 8.02
CA VAL A 155 5.87 23.97 8.46
C VAL A 155 7.32 23.63 8.77
N ASP A 156 7.54 22.88 9.85
CA ASP A 156 8.87 22.38 10.20
C ASP A 156 9.38 21.37 9.15
N GLU A 157 10.62 21.56 8.71
CA GLU A 157 11.23 20.73 7.67
C GLU A 157 11.46 19.29 8.15
N ASN A 158 11.83 19.09 9.42
CA ASN A 158 12.07 17.74 9.96
C ASN A 158 10.75 16.98 10.07
N ILE A 159 9.68 17.63 10.53
CA ILE A 159 8.34 17.02 10.59
C ILE A 159 7.89 16.59 9.19
N SER A 160 8.12 17.44 8.20
CA SER A 160 7.76 17.16 6.82
C SER A 160 8.60 16.02 6.23
N GLU A 161 9.91 16.02 6.50
CA GLU A 161 10.82 14.95 6.08
C GLU A 161 10.43 13.59 6.69
N ASP A 162 10.07 13.55 7.97
CA ASP A 162 9.60 12.33 8.65
C ASP A 162 8.32 11.79 7.99
N TRP A 163 7.36 12.66 7.69
CA TRP A 163 6.15 12.29 6.96
C TRP A 163 6.45 11.71 5.58
N PHE A 164 7.35 12.34 4.81
CA PHE A 164 7.67 11.86 3.48
C PHE A 164 8.48 10.56 3.50
N LYS A 165 9.36 10.34 4.50
CA LYS A 165 10.04 9.06 4.71
C LYS A 165 9.07 7.91 5.01
N VAL A 166 8.05 8.16 5.83
CA VAL A 166 6.97 7.20 6.04
C VAL A 166 6.22 6.93 4.73
N LEU A 167 5.82 7.98 4.03
CA LEU A 167 5.03 7.87 2.81
C LEU A 167 5.75 7.06 1.72
N ILE A 168 7.02 7.35 1.44
CA ILE A 168 7.79 6.61 0.42
C ILE A 168 7.98 5.15 0.81
N SER A 169 8.12 4.85 2.11
CA SER A 169 8.24 3.48 2.60
C SER A 169 6.96 2.68 2.36
N ILE A 170 5.80 3.29 2.62
CA ILE A 170 4.48 2.68 2.32
C ILE A 170 4.30 2.50 0.81
N LEU A 171 4.61 3.54 0.02
CA LEU A 171 4.49 3.49 -1.44
C LEU A 171 5.39 2.44 -2.09
N GLU A 172 6.58 2.21 -1.55
CA GLU A 172 7.52 1.19 -2.01
C GLU A 172 7.02 -0.23 -1.69
N ALA A 173 6.32 -0.41 -0.57
CA ALA A 173 5.74 -1.71 -0.18
C ALA A 173 4.49 -2.08 -0.98
N ILE A 174 3.74 -1.10 -1.49
CA ILE A 174 2.52 -1.36 -2.28
C ILE A 174 2.89 -2.10 -3.57
N VAL A 175 2.10 -3.10 -3.98
CA VAL A 175 2.31 -3.76 -5.29
C VAL A 175 1.53 -3.01 -6.39
N LEU A 176 0.26 -2.75 -6.12
CA LEU A 176 -0.66 -2.07 -7.03
C LEU A 176 -1.09 -0.74 -6.41
N LEU A 177 -0.48 0.35 -6.86
CA LEU A 177 -0.88 1.69 -6.44
C LEU A 177 -2.05 2.15 -7.30
N ASP A 178 -3.16 2.47 -6.65
CA ASP A 178 -4.28 3.12 -7.31
C ASP A 178 -4.06 4.64 -7.30
N GLU A 179 -3.92 5.20 -8.51
CA GLU A 179 -3.58 6.62 -8.71
C GLU A 179 -4.64 7.57 -8.13
N GLU A 180 -5.90 7.14 -8.03
CA GLU A 180 -6.97 7.93 -7.42
C GLU A 180 -6.74 8.12 -5.92
N MET A 181 -6.14 7.14 -5.25
CA MET A 181 -5.87 7.21 -3.81
C MET A 181 -4.79 8.23 -3.46
N LEU A 182 -3.94 8.61 -4.42
CA LEU A 182 -2.98 9.70 -4.24
C LEU A 182 -3.69 11.04 -4.00
N ALA A 183 -4.86 11.26 -4.58
CA ALA A 183 -5.65 12.49 -4.36
C ALA A 183 -6.16 12.58 -2.91
N TYR A 184 -6.63 11.46 -2.36
CA TYR A 184 -7.06 11.38 -0.96
C TYR A 184 -5.87 11.49 0.00
N MET A 185 -4.75 10.85 -0.35
CA MET A 185 -3.50 10.93 0.42
C MET A 185 -3.00 12.37 0.57
N ILE A 186 -2.97 13.17 -0.51
CA ILE A 186 -2.53 14.57 -0.40
C ILE A 186 -3.50 15.43 0.43
N THR A 187 -4.81 15.14 0.36
CA THR A 187 -5.84 15.81 1.16
C THR A 187 -5.69 15.51 2.64
N TYR A 188 -5.37 14.26 2.97
CA TYR A 188 -5.05 13.84 4.33
C TYR A 188 -3.74 14.46 4.84
N LEU A 189 -2.70 14.42 4.02
CA LEU A 189 -1.36 14.85 4.41
C LEU A 189 -1.27 16.37 4.62
N ASP A 190 -1.97 17.17 3.81
CA ASP A 190 -1.92 18.64 3.87
C ASP A 190 -2.05 19.18 5.31
N PRO A 191 -3.14 18.95 6.06
CA PRO A 191 -3.24 19.44 7.44
C PRO A 191 -2.23 18.78 8.40
N LYS A 192 -1.91 17.49 8.20
CA LYS A 192 -1.09 16.66 9.11
C LYS A 192 0.39 17.01 9.11
N LEU A 193 0.88 17.71 8.08
CA LEU A 193 2.27 18.19 8.03
C LEU A 193 2.66 19.14 9.18
N ASN A 194 1.71 19.69 9.95
CA ASN A 194 2.02 20.53 11.12
C ASN A 194 2.39 19.73 12.39
N THR A 195 2.28 18.40 12.34
CA THR A 195 2.46 17.51 13.48
C THR A 195 3.28 16.32 13.06
N ALA A 196 4.18 15.83 13.91
CA ALA A 196 4.94 14.62 13.63
C ALA A 196 4.03 13.41 13.37
N PRO A 197 4.42 12.46 12.50
CA PRO A 197 3.66 11.25 12.28
C PRO A 197 3.55 10.42 13.56
N THR A 198 2.32 10.04 13.91
CA THR A 198 1.98 9.10 14.99
C THR A 198 1.67 7.72 14.42
N GLY A 199 1.69 6.67 15.25
CA GLY A 199 1.30 5.31 14.83
C GLY A 199 -0.07 5.28 14.14
N ASP A 200 -1.08 5.90 14.77
CA ASP A 200 -2.45 5.98 14.24
C ASP A 200 -2.47 6.67 12.87
N SER A 201 -1.75 7.78 12.73
CA SER A 201 -1.70 8.54 11.47
C SER A 201 -0.97 7.79 10.34
N ILE A 202 -0.02 6.91 10.69
CA ILE A 202 0.67 6.02 9.74
C ILE A 202 -0.29 4.92 9.28
N ILE A 203 -1.12 4.39 10.18
CA ILE A 203 -2.16 3.42 9.83
C ILE A 203 -3.22 4.07 8.92
N GLU A 204 -3.66 5.28 9.25
CA GLU A 204 -4.63 6.05 8.45
C GLU A 204 -4.13 6.25 7.00
N ILE A 205 -2.90 6.73 6.80
CA ILE A 205 -2.36 6.96 5.45
C ILE A 205 -2.14 5.65 4.67
N ASP A 206 -1.73 4.58 5.36
CA ASP A 206 -1.62 3.25 4.79
C ASP A 206 -3.00 2.71 4.34
N MET A 207 -4.04 2.89 5.16
CA MET A 207 -5.42 2.53 4.82
C MET A 207 -5.94 3.33 3.63
N ILE A 208 -5.63 4.62 3.53
CA ILE A 208 -6.00 5.48 2.39
C ILE A 208 -5.40 4.90 1.10
N LEU A 209 -4.09 4.63 1.10
CA LEU A 209 -3.40 4.12 -0.10
C LEU A 209 -3.87 2.73 -0.51
N HIS A 210 -4.38 1.93 0.44
CA HIS A 210 -4.96 0.61 0.19
C HIS A 210 -6.49 0.60 0.15
N ALA A 211 -7.17 1.74 0.06
CA ALA A 211 -8.62 1.78 0.25
C ALA A 211 -9.41 0.98 -0.80
N LYS A 212 -8.84 0.77 -1.99
CA LYS A 212 -9.40 -0.08 -3.06
C LYS A 212 -8.94 -1.54 -3.04
N SER A 213 -8.02 -1.90 -2.16
CA SER A 213 -7.49 -3.26 -2.01
C SER A 213 -7.65 -3.82 -0.59
N SER A 214 -8.32 -3.07 0.29
CA SER A 214 -8.58 -3.45 1.69
C SER A 214 -10.06 -3.69 1.93
N PHE A 215 -10.39 -4.79 2.61
CA PHE A 215 -11.76 -5.22 2.89
C PHE A 215 -12.00 -5.15 4.40
N PRO A 216 -12.84 -4.21 4.88
CA PRO A 216 -13.21 -4.18 6.29
C PRO A 216 -14.25 -5.27 6.59
N VAL A 217 -13.91 -6.18 7.50
CA VAL A 217 -14.75 -7.31 7.87
C VAL A 217 -15.12 -7.23 9.35
N SER A 218 -16.41 -7.35 9.64
CA SER A 218 -16.93 -7.44 11.00
C SER A 218 -17.89 -8.62 11.16
N SER A 219 -18.30 -8.86 12.41
CA SER A 219 -19.20 -9.96 12.78
C SER A 219 -20.35 -9.45 13.67
N LEU A 220 -21.43 -10.22 13.76
CA LEU A 220 -22.51 -9.95 14.73
C LEU A 220 -22.01 -9.95 16.18
N LYS A 221 -20.95 -10.71 16.48
CA LYS A 221 -20.30 -10.71 17.79
C LYS A 221 -19.59 -9.38 18.06
N SER A 222 -18.88 -8.85 17.07
CA SER A 222 -18.25 -7.52 17.14
C SER A 222 -19.31 -6.43 17.34
N TYR A 223 -20.41 -6.49 16.61
CA TYR A 223 -21.55 -5.57 16.77
C TYR A 223 -22.16 -5.61 18.18
N ALA A 224 -22.43 -6.80 18.72
CA ALA A 224 -22.91 -6.94 20.10
C ALA A 224 -21.90 -6.41 21.13
N THR A 225 -20.60 -6.60 20.87
CA THR A 225 -19.51 -6.09 21.70
C THR A 225 -19.47 -4.56 21.69
N PHE A 226 -19.55 -3.95 20.50
CA PHE A 226 -19.65 -2.51 20.31
C PHE A 226 -20.80 -1.90 21.11
N ARG A 227 -22.03 -2.40 20.94
CA ARG A 227 -23.20 -1.87 21.68
C ARG A 227 -23.04 -1.96 23.19
N ARG A 228 -22.44 -3.05 23.69
CA ARG A 228 -22.22 -3.26 25.12
C ARG A 228 -21.16 -2.31 25.68
N GLN A 229 -20.09 -2.07 24.92
CA GLN A 229 -18.94 -1.26 25.35
C GLN A 229 -19.05 0.23 24.99
N TRP A 230 -20.04 0.61 24.18
CA TRP A 230 -20.26 2.00 23.77
C TRP A 230 -20.31 3.01 24.94
N PRO A 231 -20.94 2.72 26.09
CA PRO A 231 -20.92 3.66 27.21
C PRO A 231 -19.52 4.05 27.67
N ASP A 232 -18.56 3.14 27.55
CA ASP A 232 -17.15 3.39 27.87
C ASP A 232 -16.47 4.16 26.73
N PHE A 233 -16.63 3.71 25.49
CA PHE A 233 -16.06 4.34 24.29
C PHE A 233 -16.56 5.76 24.03
N SER A 234 -17.82 6.03 24.35
CA SER A 234 -18.47 7.32 24.08
C SER A 234 -17.84 8.50 24.82
N LYS A 235 -16.98 8.24 25.82
CA LYS A 235 -16.20 9.26 26.52
C LYS A 235 -15.08 9.82 25.63
N ASP A 236 -14.45 8.96 24.85
CA ASP A 236 -13.30 9.30 24.02
C ASP A 236 -13.75 9.71 22.61
N TYR A 237 -14.81 9.08 22.10
CA TYR A 237 -15.30 9.27 20.73
C TYR A 237 -16.56 10.13 20.60
N GLY A 238 -17.11 10.61 21.71
CA GLY A 238 -18.31 11.46 21.73
C GLY A 238 -19.62 10.69 21.57
N LYS A 239 -20.59 10.95 22.47
CA LYS A 239 -21.88 10.24 22.51
C LYS A 239 -22.70 10.38 21.23
N GLN A 240 -22.60 11.52 20.55
CA GLN A 240 -23.33 11.83 19.32
C GLN A 240 -22.90 10.96 18.14
N ASN A 241 -21.72 10.33 18.20
CA ASN A 241 -21.18 9.55 17.09
C ASN A 241 -21.69 8.10 17.05
N PHE A 242 -22.52 7.67 18.01
CA PHE A 242 -22.99 6.29 18.12
C PHE A 242 -23.59 5.77 16.80
N GLU A 243 -24.53 6.52 16.24
CA GLU A 243 -25.26 6.12 15.03
C GLU A 243 -24.33 5.97 13.83
N LEU A 244 -23.29 6.81 13.75
CA LEU A 244 -22.30 6.78 12.69
C LEU A 244 -21.42 5.53 12.79
N TYR A 245 -20.79 5.29 13.95
CA TYR A 245 -20.00 4.07 14.18
C TYR A 245 -20.85 2.81 14.01
N GLU A 246 -22.07 2.82 14.51
CA GLU A 246 -23.02 1.73 14.37
C GLU A 246 -23.31 1.41 12.89
N LYS A 247 -23.56 2.44 12.09
CA LYS A 247 -23.82 2.32 10.66
C LYS A 247 -22.61 1.78 9.91
N LEU A 248 -21.42 2.32 10.17
CA LEU A 248 -20.17 1.85 9.56
C LEU A 248 -19.88 0.39 9.91
N LEU A 249 -19.99 0.03 11.19
CA LEU A 249 -19.82 -1.34 11.65
C LEU A 249 -20.80 -2.29 10.96
N THR A 250 -22.06 -1.87 10.83
CA THR A 250 -23.11 -2.66 10.15
C THR A 250 -22.77 -2.92 8.68
N TYR A 251 -22.22 -1.94 7.96
CA TYR A 251 -21.78 -2.15 6.57
C TYR A 251 -20.63 -3.15 6.43
N CYS A 252 -19.87 -3.37 7.49
CA CYS A 252 -18.74 -4.30 7.51
C CYS A 252 -19.17 -5.74 7.91
N ILE A 253 -20.36 -5.94 8.47
CA ILE A 253 -20.82 -7.27 8.92
C ILE A 253 -20.98 -8.21 7.73
N GLY A 254 -20.23 -9.32 7.74
CA GLY A 254 -20.28 -10.31 6.67
C GLY A 254 -19.77 -9.79 5.32
N ASN A 255 -19.06 -8.66 5.31
CA ASN A 255 -18.44 -8.14 4.09
C ASN A 255 -17.29 -9.06 3.65
N GLN A 256 -17.34 -9.54 2.40
CA GLN A 256 -16.29 -10.37 1.81
C GLN A 256 -15.70 -9.75 0.54
N HIS A 257 -16.33 -8.70 -0.01
CA HIS A 257 -16.08 -8.25 -1.38
C HIS A 257 -16.11 -6.73 -1.57
N LYS A 258 -16.48 -5.97 -0.54
CA LYS A 258 -16.53 -4.51 -0.61
C LYS A 258 -15.28 -3.93 0.02
N THR A 259 -14.57 -3.12 -0.76
CA THR A 259 -13.37 -2.44 -0.34
C THR A 259 -13.69 -1.33 0.66
N LEU A 260 -12.70 -0.75 1.33
CA LEU A 260 -12.88 0.44 2.16
C LEU A 260 -13.56 1.55 1.36
N LEU A 261 -13.15 1.75 0.10
CA LEU A 261 -13.75 2.76 -0.76
C LEU A 261 -15.22 2.44 -1.11
N ASP A 262 -15.58 1.17 -1.33
CA ASP A 262 -16.98 0.78 -1.53
C ASP A 262 -17.85 1.04 -0.30
N VAL A 263 -17.30 0.81 0.90
CA VAL A 263 -17.99 1.09 2.16
C VAL A 263 -18.13 2.59 2.37
N TYR A 264 -17.10 3.37 2.05
CA TYR A 264 -17.16 4.82 2.04
C TYR A 264 -18.27 5.34 1.13
N PHE A 265 -18.35 4.91 -0.13
CA PHE A 265 -19.40 5.37 -1.05
C PHE A 265 -20.81 4.99 -0.61
N LYS A 266 -20.99 3.97 0.23
CA LYS A 266 -22.28 3.68 0.88
C LYS A 266 -22.58 4.60 2.07
N ALA A 267 -21.55 5.19 2.67
CA ALA A 267 -21.63 6.09 3.82
C ALA A 267 -21.49 7.58 3.44
N GLU A 268 -21.15 7.90 2.19
CA GLU A 268 -20.73 9.22 1.69
C GLU A 268 -21.71 10.36 2.01
N ASP A 269 -23.01 10.08 2.02
CA ASP A 269 -24.05 11.07 2.39
C ASP A 269 -23.92 11.61 3.84
N SER A 270 -23.02 11.04 4.66
CA SER A 270 -22.92 11.33 6.09
C SER A 270 -21.52 11.68 6.60
N ILE A 271 -20.44 11.55 5.81
CA ILE A 271 -19.07 11.72 6.33
C ILE A 271 -18.04 12.01 5.22
N GLU A 272 -17.05 12.87 5.51
CA GLU A 272 -15.89 13.10 4.63
C GLU A 272 -14.97 11.86 4.61
N PHE A 273 -14.17 11.67 3.55
CA PHE A 273 -13.36 10.44 3.41
C PHE A 273 -12.33 10.27 4.52
N ASN A 274 -11.65 11.35 4.92
CA ASN A 274 -10.65 11.27 5.98
C ASN A 274 -11.29 10.96 7.34
N ASP A 275 -12.45 11.55 7.62
CA ASP A 275 -13.23 11.22 8.80
C ASP A 275 -13.73 9.76 8.75
N PHE A 276 -14.07 9.24 7.57
CA PHE A 276 -14.38 7.82 7.39
C PHE A 276 -13.20 6.93 7.74
N ILE A 277 -11.99 7.25 7.27
CA ILE A 277 -10.79 6.47 7.58
C ILE A 277 -10.49 6.50 9.09
N ASP A 278 -10.55 7.67 9.73
CA ASP A 278 -10.42 7.85 11.20
C ASP A 278 -11.38 6.90 11.96
N ARG A 279 -12.65 6.87 11.56
CA ARG A 279 -13.66 6.01 12.21
C ARG A 279 -13.45 4.52 11.96
N ILE A 280 -12.92 4.13 10.81
CA ILE A 280 -12.60 2.72 10.54
C ILE A 280 -11.34 2.30 11.31
N GLU A 281 -10.35 3.19 11.43
CA GLU A 281 -9.15 2.98 12.24
C GLU A 281 -9.54 2.73 13.70
N ASP A 282 -10.39 3.58 14.28
CA ASP A 282 -10.93 3.40 15.63
C ASP A 282 -11.57 2.02 15.82
N LEU A 283 -12.45 1.62 14.90
CA LEU A 283 -13.14 0.33 14.94
C LEU A 283 -12.16 -0.85 14.78
N SER A 284 -11.08 -0.65 14.02
CA SER A 284 -10.01 -1.64 13.85
C SER A 284 -9.19 -1.79 15.13
N MET A 285 -8.79 -0.67 15.75
CA MET A 285 -8.04 -0.65 17.01
C MET A 285 -8.82 -1.24 18.18
N LEU A 286 -10.14 -1.07 18.18
CA LEU A 286 -11.05 -1.72 19.14
C LEU A 286 -11.27 -3.22 18.86
N GLY A 287 -10.70 -3.76 17.78
CA GLY A 287 -10.88 -5.15 17.36
C GLY A 287 -12.31 -5.46 16.88
N LEU A 288 -13.07 -4.43 16.50
CA LEU A 288 -14.46 -4.55 16.03
C LEU A 288 -14.51 -4.80 14.51
N ILE A 289 -13.51 -4.30 13.78
CA ILE A 289 -13.29 -4.55 12.36
C ILE A 289 -11.90 -5.18 12.18
N ASN A 290 -11.80 -6.12 11.25
CA ASN A 290 -10.53 -6.62 10.73
C ASN A 290 -10.35 -6.13 9.30
N ILE A 291 -9.23 -5.49 8.99
CA ILE A 291 -8.89 -5.02 7.65
C ILE A 291 -8.09 -6.09 6.93
N GLN A 292 -8.72 -6.75 5.96
CA GLN A 292 -8.04 -7.73 5.11
C GLN A 292 -7.50 -7.03 3.87
N LYS A 293 -6.18 -6.98 3.69
CA LYS A 293 -5.56 -6.48 2.47
C LYS A 293 -5.40 -7.61 1.46
N THR A 294 -5.88 -7.42 0.24
CA THR A 294 -5.54 -8.34 -0.87
C THR A 294 -4.43 -7.74 -1.70
N GLU A 295 -3.18 -8.01 -1.30
CA GLU A 295 -2.03 -7.75 -2.17
C GLU A 295 -1.81 -8.94 -3.14
N PHE A 296 -2.28 -10.14 -2.77
CA PHE A 296 -2.24 -11.36 -3.58
C PHE A 296 -3.52 -12.18 -3.38
N PHE A 297 -4.24 -12.52 -4.46
CA PHE A 297 -5.41 -13.39 -4.37
C PHE A 297 -4.98 -14.85 -4.16
N THR A 298 -5.29 -15.43 -3.01
CA THR A 298 -5.54 -16.88 -2.88
C THR A 298 -7.04 -17.10 -2.85
N VAL A 299 -7.60 -17.62 -3.93
CA VAL A 299 -8.95 -18.18 -3.88
C VAL A 299 -8.82 -19.55 -3.20
N GLN A 300 -9.34 -19.69 -1.98
CA GLN A 300 -9.59 -21.01 -1.41
C GLN A 300 -10.80 -21.59 -2.17
N GLU A 301 -10.58 -22.69 -2.89
CA GLU A 301 -11.69 -23.49 -3.44
C GLU A 301 -12.28 -24.34 -2.31
N ASP A 302 -13.58 -24.17 -2.05
CA ASP A 302 -14.42 -25.17 -1.35
C ASP A 302 -14.57 -26.45 -2.21
#